data_AF-A0A1U7M4R3-F1
#
_entry.id   AF-A0A1U7M4R3-F1
#
_cell.length_a   1.000
_cell.length_b   1.000
_cell.length_c   1.000
_cell.angle_alpha   90.00
_cell.angle_beta   90.00
_cell.angle_gamma   90.00
#
_symmetry.space_group_name_H-M   'P 1'
#
loop_
_entity.id
_entity.type
_entity.pdbx_description
1 polymer ?
#
loop_
_entity_poly.entity_id
_entity_poly.type
_entity_poly.pdbx_seq_one_letter_code
_entity_poly.pdbx_strand_id
1 'polypeptide(L)'
;MYSVHDKLKEKISGLSLTLQEKYEVVLSLDKETLREFIEEEIGKIKTLEKLSKSHLEACQKKGGIVGVDGSNNRVGGAHPHFVEAYQALAKSTIYKDEPLFLADIYTPLAEGESLNSPIEKKEDLEEIEDKKNIKLSTIEVEAAIEAVERFKPYAILMDGGLIRYNIYAKAKWEELRTICEEKDIILVGVIKDIKTSIIGDRLREKYEAIDASFYDRELLFGKLQYGEMIIINEMVNKKGIEGYSSGFIRSSLAPTVIGIDILDSQKTSIEEMARLILTLTPQTSRGIPLWLDMVDKEVKISDAIMKGLMERYMDRGLYERFFISERDKRD
;
A
#
# COMPACT_ATOMS: atom_id res chain seq x y z
N MET A 1 2.02 -8.13 35.60
CA MET A 1 2.40 -9.35 34.87
C MET A 1 1.11 -10.03 34.46
N TYR A 2 0.67 -9.88 33.20
CA TYR A 2 -0.61 -10.44 32.76
C TYR A 2 -0.49 -11.96 32.66
N SER A 3 -1.30 -12.71 33.43
CA SER A 3 -1.37 -14.17 33.31
C SER A 3 -2.11 -14.52 32.03
N VAL A 4 -1.36 -14.87 30.98
CA VAL A 4 -1.96 -15.35 29.73
C VAL A 4 -2.62 -16.71 29.99
N HIS A 5 -3.90 -16.83 29.64
CA HIS A 5 -4.71 -18.03 29.82
C HIS A 5 -4.07 -19.25 29.14
N ASP A 6 -3.95 -20.38 29.82
CA ASP A 6 -3.14 -21.52 29.34
C ASP A 6 -3.66 -22.12 28.02
N LYS A 7 -4.99 -22.13 27.80
CA LYS A 7 -5.56 -22.51 26.50
C LYS A 7 -5.04 -21.67 25.31
N LEU A 8 -4.73 -20.39 25.52
CA LEU A 8 -4.17 -19.55 24.46
C LEU A 8 -2.72 -19.96 24.15
N LYS A 9 -1.94 -20.29 25.19
CA LYS A 9 -0.57 -20.79 25.01
C LYS A 9 -0.57 -22.09 24.22
N GLU A 10 -1.44 -23.03 24.59
CA GLU A 10 -1.57 -24.31 23.90
C GLU A 10 -1.92 -24.14 22.42
N LYS A 11 -2.90 -23.27 22.11
CA LYS A 11 -3.26 -22.96 20.71
C LYS A 11 -2.11 -22.34 19.92
N ILE A 12 -1.35 -21.41 20.51
CA ILE A 12 -0.20 -20.78 19.85
C ILE A 12 0.93 -21.80 19.64
N SER A 13 1.19 -22.67 20.63
CA SER A 13 2.21 -23.71 20.51
C SER A 13 1.89 -24.73 19.41
N GLY A 14 0.61 -25.08 19.21
CA GLY A 14 0.18 -25.95 18.11
C GLY A 14 0.28 -25.30 16.73
N LEU A 15 0.26 -23.97 16.63
CA LEU A 15 0.24 -23.25 15.35
C LEU A 15 1.48 -23.52 14.49
N SER A 16 2.66 -23.61 15.11
CA SER A 16 3.91 -23.85 14.37
C SER A 16 3.90 -25.16 13.59
N LEU A 17 3.36 -26.24 14.18
CA LEU A 17 3.24 -27.53 13.53
C LEU A 17 2.26 -27.45 12.35
N THR A 18 1.09 -26.86 12.56
CA THR A 18 0.09 -26.67 11.49
C THR A 18 0.64 -25.86 10.31
N LEU A 19 1.43 -24.82 10.58
CA LEU A 19 2.06 -24.04 9.52
C LEU A 19 3.21 -24.79 8.84
N GLN A 20 4.01 -25.57 9.57
CA GLN A 20 5.06 -26.39 8.96
C GLN A 20 4.48 -27.43 8.00
N GLU A 21 3.41 -28.12 8.39
CA GLU A 21 2.71 -29.09 7.55
C GLU A 21 2.12 -28.42 6.30
N LYS A 22 1.45 -27.27 6.46
CA LYS A 22 0.85 -26.54 5.33
C LYS A 22 1.89 -26.04 4.33
N TYR A 23 3.05 -25.59 4.80
CA TYR A 23 4.08 -24.97 3.96
C TYR A 23 5.27 -25.89 3.66
N GLU A 24 5.20 -27.18 3.98
CA GLU A 24 6.32 -28.14 3.84
C GLU A 24 6.92 -28.13 2.42
N VAL A 25 6.06 -28.11 1.41
CA VAL A 25 6.46 -28.09 0.00
C VAL A 25 7.23 -26.81 -0.34
N VAL A 26 6.84 -25.66 0.20
CA VAL A 26 7.52 -24.37 -0.04
C VAL A 26 8.80 -24.25 0.78
N LEU A 27 8.76 -24.70 2.04
CA LEU A 27 9.91 -24.63 2.94
C LEU A 27 11.03 -25.59 2.52
N SER A 28 10.68 -26.69 1.83
CA SER A 28 11.64 -27.64 1.28
C SER A 28 12.21 -27.23 -0.08
N LEU A 29 11.62 -26.25 -0.78
CA LEU A 29 12.17 -25.72 -2.02
C LEU A 29 13.54 -25.06 -1.77
N ASP A 30 14.56 -25.67 -2.37
CA ASP A 30 15.88 -25.09 -2.49
C ASP A 30 15.82 -23.68 -3.10
N LYS A 31 16.70 -22.81 -2.62
CA LYS A 31 16.76 -21.42 -3.03
C LYS A 31 17.11 -21.29 -4.51
N GLU A 32 18.08 -22.06 -5.00
CA GLU A 32 18.52 -21.95 -6.39
C GLU A 32 17.43 -22.46 -7.34
N THR A 33 16.79 -23.57 -7.01
CA THR A 33 15.64 -24.13 -7.74
C THR A 33 14.51 -23.12 -7.90
N LEU A 34 14.14 -22.41 -6.81
CA LEU A 34 13.10 -21.38 -6.89
C LEU A 34 13.55 -20.17 -7.72
N ARG A 35 14.83 -19.80 -7.67
CA ARG A 35 15.38 -18.69 -8.46
C ARG A 35 15.41 -19.03 -9.95
N GLU A 36 15.84 -20.23 -10.32
CA GLU A 36 15.79 -20.76 -11.68
C GLU A 36 14.35 -20.75 -12.21
N PHE A 37 13.39 -21.24 -11.42
CA PHE A 37 11.96 -21.18 -11.76
C PHE A 37 11.49 -19.74 -12.00
N ILE A 38 11.87 -18.79 -11.14
CA ILE A 38 11.50 -17.37 -11.29
C ILE A 38 12.05 -16.82 -12.62
N GLU A 39 13.31 -17.08 -12.95
CA GLU A 39 13.92 -16.59 -14.19
C GLU A 39 13.30 -17.18 -15.45
N GLU A 40 12.88 -18.46 -15.39
CA GLU A 40 12.21 -19.15 -16.49
C GLU A 40 10.76 -18.68 -16.69
N GLU A 41 9.97 -18.62 -15.62
CA GLU A 41 8.50 -18.54 -15.70
C GLU A 41 7.94 -17.16 -15.34
N ILE A 42 8.65 -16.38 -14.52
CA ILE A 42 8.12 -15.16 -13.91
C ILE A 42 8.73 -13.91 -14.52
N GLY A 43 10.06 -13.85 -14.56
CA GLY A 43 10.78 -12.64 -14.92
C GLY A 43 12.25 -12.67 -14.54
N LYS A 44 13.03 -11.75 -15.10
CA LYS A 44 14.48 -11.73 -14.87
C LYS A 44 14.82 -11.20 -13.48
N ILE A 45 15.74 -11.89 -12.79
CA ILE A 45 16.38 -11.38 -11.59
C ILE A 45 17.53 -10.44 -12.02
N LYS A 46 17.51 -9.21 -11.53
CA LYS A 46 18.54 -8.20 -11.78
C LYS A 46 19.13 -7.73 -10.47
N THR A 47 20.45 -7.57 -10.45
CA THR A 47 21.12 -6.85 -9.36
C THR A 47 21.11 -5.36 -9.69
N LEU A 48 20.60 -4.56 -8.76
CA LEU A 48 20.53 -3.11 -8.88
C LEU A 48 21.65 -2.44 -8.09
N GLU A 49 22.23 -1.42 -8.69
CA GLU A 49 23.13 -0.50 -8.00
C GLU A 49 22.38 0.76 -7.56
N LYS A 50 22.75 1.28 -6.38
CA LYS A 50 22.25 2.59 -5.93
C LYS A 50 22.57 3.68 -6.94
N LEU A 51 21.71 4.69 -6.98
CA LEU A 51 21.95 5.89 -7.77
C LEU A 51 23.15 6.64 -7.18
N SER A 52 24.05 7.06 -8.07
CA SER A 52 25.14 7.96 -7.72
C SER A 52 24.60 9.35 -7.35
N LYS A 53 25.43 10.16 -6.69
CA LYS A 53 25.09 11.56 -6.38
C LYS A 53 24.66 12.39 -7.59
N SER A 54 25.33 12.26 -8.74
CA SER A 54 24.98 13.03 -9.95
C SER A 54 23.59 12.68 -10.50
N HIS A 55 23.19 11.42 -10.42
CA HIS A 55 21.83 10.98 -10.78
C HIS A 55 20.77 11.57 -9.83
N LEU A 56 21.05 11.60 -8.53
CA LEU A 56 20.17 12.23 -7.54
C LEU A 56 20.04 13.76 -7.77
N GLU A 57 21.14 14.42 -8.10
CA GLU A 57 21.14 15.84 -8.47
C GLU A 57 20.33 16.10 -9.75
N ALA A 58 20.38 15.19 -10.74
CA ALA A 58 19.57 15.28 -11.94
C ALA A 58 18.07 15.13 -11.63
N CYS A 59 17.71 14.16 -10.78
CA CYS A 59 16.34 14.00 -10.27
C CYS A 59 15.85 15.28 -9.56
N GLN A 60 16.67 15.84 -8.68
CA GLN A 60 16.37 17.10 -7.99
C GLN A 60 16.16 18.27 -8.96
N LYS A 61 17.00 18.41 -9.99
CA LYS A 61 16.86 19.47 -11.01
C LYS A 61 15.60 19.31 -11.86
N LYS A 62 15.07 18.10 -12.01
CA LYS A 62 13.81 17.80 -12.69
C LYS A 62 12.57 17.96 -11.80
N GLY A 63 12.69 18.57 -10.62
CA GLY A 63 11.57 18.80 -9.71
C GLY A 63 11.54 17.87 -8.49
N GLY A 64 12.51 16.96 -8.35
CA GLY A 64 12.59 16.02 -7.24
C GLY A 64 11.46 15.00 -7.25
N ILE A 65 11.15 14.43 -6.10
CA ILE A 65 10.08 13.44 -5.96
C ILE A 65 9.02 13.92 -5.01
N VAL A 66 7.80 13.45 -5.21
CA VAL A 66 6.70 13.61 -4.27
C VAL A 66 6.32 12.23 -3.73
N GLY A 67 6.21 12.10 -2.41
CA GLY A 67 5.57 10.95 -1.78
C GLY A 67 4.13 11.28 -1.45
N VAL A 68 3.21 10.35 -1.72
CA VAL A 68 1.78 10.48 -1.47
C VAL A 68 1.29 9.30 -0.64
N ASP A 69 0.58 9.59 0.44
CA ASP A 69 -0.11 8.60 1.27
C ASP A 69 -1.39 9.19 1.83
N GLY A 70 -2.29 8.31 2.27
CA GLY A 70 -3.56 8.64 2.88
C GLY A 70 -3.70 8.01 4.25
N SER A 71 -4.48 8.66 5.11
CA SER A 71 -4.90 8.10 6.38
C SER A 71 -6.39 8.28 6.54
N ASN A 72 -7.03 7.27 7.13
CA ASN A 72 -8.37 7.43 7.62
C ASN A 72 -8.46 6.96 9.07
N ASN A 73 -9.38 7.55 9.82
CA ASN A 73 -9.73 7.09 11.16
C ASN A 73 -11.24 7.23 11.38
N ARG A 74 -11.78 6.37 12.25
CA ARG A 74 -13.20 6.28 12.56
C ARG A 74 -13.42 6.45 14.06
N VAL A 75 -14.44 7.21 14.43
CA VAL A 75 -14.99 7.23 15.79
C VAL A 75 -16.50 7.01 15.73
N GLY A 76 -17.05 6.47 16.81
CA GLY A 76 -18.46 6.13 16.90
C GLY A 76 -18.72 4.64 17.04
N GLY A 77 -20.00 4.30 17.09
CA GLY A 77 -20.48 2.94 17.25
C GLY A 77 -20.73 2.22 15.92
N ALA A 78 -21.71 1.32 15.94
CA ALA A 78 -22.20 0.66 14.75
C ALA A 78 -22.87 1.67 13.79
N HIS A 79 -23.04 1.30 12.54
CA HIS A 79 -23.82 2.09 11.58
C HIS A 79 -25.24 2.36 12.13
N PRO A 80 -25.80 3.56 11.90
CA PRO A 80 -25.25 4.69 11.14
C PRO A 80 -24.41 5.65 12.00
N HIS A 81 -24.15 5.30 13.26
CA HIS A 81 -23.63 6.16 14.33
C HIS A 81 -22.09 6.23 14.37
N PHE A 82 -21.48 6.54 13.23
CA PHE A 82 -20.04 6.76 13.14
C PHE A 82 -19.69 7.92 12.21
N VAL A 83 -18.50 8.45 12.40
CA VAL A 83 -17.87 9.41 11.51
C VAL A 83 -16.46 8.93 11.18
N GLU A 84 -16.10 9.06 9.91
CA GLU A 84 -14.77 8.76 9.38
C GLU A 84 -14.14 10.05 8.87
N ALA A 85 -12.93 10.33 9.33
CA ALA A 85 -12.09 11.38 8.79
C ALA A 85 -11.08 10.76 7.84
N TYR A 86 -10.86 11.43 6.72
CA TYR A 86 -9.88 11.08 5.69
C TYR A 86 -8.92 12.25 5.52
N GLN A 87 -7.64 11.95 5.34
CA GLN A 87 -6.63 12.94 5.03
C GLN A 87 -5.63 12.33 4.06
N ALA A 88 -5.23 13.09 3.05
CA ALA A 88 -4.10 12.75 2.20
C ALA A 88 -2.98 13.78 2.36
N LEU A 89 -1.75 13.31 2.17
CA LEU A 89 -0.55 14.13 2.20
C LEU A 89 0.26 13.88 0.93
N ALA A 90 0.59 14.95 0.22
CA ALA A 90 1.63 14.95 -0.81
C ALA A 90 2.81 15.80 -0.36
N LYS A 91 4.00 15.21 -0.27
CA LYS A 91 5.22 15.87 0.23
C LYS A 91 6.36 15.82 -0.78
N SER A 92 6.82 16.99 -1.22
CA SER A 92 7.94 17.14 -2.16
C SER A 92 9.30 17.10 -1.46
N THR A 93 10.29 16.44 -2.06
CA THR A 93 11.69 16.49 -1.58
C THR A 93 12.36 17.85 -1.82
N ILE A 94 11.76 18.72 -2.63
CA ILE A 94 12.23 20.09 -2.86
C ILE A 94 11.57 21.04 -1.88
N TYR A 95 10.24 20.98 -1.78
CA TYR A 95 9.42 21.87 -0.96
C TYR A 95 8.99 21.19 0.35
N LYS A 96 9.98 20.71 1.11
CA LYS A 96 9.76 19.81 2.27
C LYS A 96 8.92 20.43 3.38
N ASP A 97 9.03 21.74 3.55
CA ASP A 97 8.37 22.52 4.59
C ASP A 97 6.98 23.03 4.17
N GLU A 98 6.59 22.76 2.93
CA GLU A 98 5.27 23.11 2.38
C GLU A 98 4.50 21.85 1.94
N PRO A 99 4.19 20.93 2.87
CA PRO A 99 3.37 19.77 2.55
C PRO A 99 1.98 20.19 2.04
N LEU A 100 1.45 19.42 1.10
CA LEU A 100 0.08 19.56 0.65
C LEU A 100 -0.81 18.58 1.42
N PHE A 101 -1.81 19.09 2.13
CA PHE A 101 -2.81 18.29 2.82
C PHE A 101 -4.18 18.48 2.18
N LEU A 102 -4.89 17.38 1.97
CA LEU A 102 -6.32 17.36 1.68
C LEU A 102 -7.03 16.60 2.78
N ALA A 103 -8.26 17.00 3.12
CA ALA A 103 -9.06 16.32 4.13
C ALA A 103 -10.53 16.20 3.68
N ASP A 104 -11.17 15.11 4.08
CA ASP A 104 -12.60 14.87 3.86
C ASP A 104 -13.20 14.15 5.08
N ILE A 105 -14.53 14.15 5.20
CA ILE A 105 -15.26 13.55 6.31
C ILE A 105 -16.49 12.82 5.77
N TYR A 106 -16.76 11.64 6.32
CA TYR A 106 -17.95 10.86 6.01
C TYR A 106 -18.70 10.47 7.27
N THR A 107 -20.02 10.59 7.23
CA THR A 107 -20.90 9.95 8.19
C THR A 107 -22.20 9.53 7.49
N PRO A 108 -22.70 8.30 7.71
CA PRO A 108 -23.98 7.87 7.15
C PRO A 108 -25.14 8.82 7.49
N LEU A 109 -25.07 9.47 8.66
CA LEU A 109 -26.08 10.41 9.14
C LEU A 109 -26.20 11.67 8.25
N ALA A 110 -25.11 12.11 7.62
CA ALA A 110 -25.13 13.30 6.76
C ALA A 110 -25.51 12.96 5.31
N GLU A 111 -25.22 11.75 4.84
CA GLU A 111 -25.58 11.31 3.48
C GLU A 111 -27.05 10.83 3.38
N GLY A 112 -27.81 10.89 4.49
CA GLY A 112 -29.23 10.53 4.49
C GLY A 112 -29.47 9.03 4.29
N GLU A 113 -28.45 8.20 4.56
CA GLU A 113 -28.58 6.75 4.47
C GLU A 113 -29.69 6.28 5.42
N SER A 114 -30.58 5.43 4.92
CA SER A 114 -31.78 4.99 5.63
C SER A 114 -31.43 4.37 6.98
N LEU A 115 -31.99 4.93 8.06
CA LEU A 115 -31.94 4.39 9.43
C LEU A 115 -32.61 3.01 9.56
N ASN A 116 -33.26 2.50 8.51
CA ASN A 116 -34.23 1.40 8.60
C ASN A 116 -33.69 0.01 8.28
N SER A 117 -32.40 -0.15 7.98
CA SER A 117 -31.78 -1.48 7.94
C SER A 117 -30.54 -1.48 8.80
N PRO A 118 -30.55 -2.18 9.96
CA PRO A 118 -29.30 -2.56 10.59
C PRO A 118 -28.45 -3.29 9.54
N ILE A 119 -27.12 -3.12 9.61
CA ILE A 119 -26.19 -3.97 8.86
C ILE A 119 -26.40 -5.40 9.37
N GLU A 120 -27.18 -6.18 8.63
CA GLU A 120 -27.50 -7.56 8.98
C GLU A 120 -26.75 -8.54 8.08
N LYS A 121 -26.25 -8.07 6.93
CA LYS A 121 -25.63 -8.91 5.91
C LYS A 121 -24.18 -8.56 5.67
N LYS A 122 -23.45 -9.56 5.15
CA LYS A 122 -22.04 -9.43 4.74
C LYS A 122 -21.87 -8.42 3.59
N GLU A 123 -22.84 -8.38 2.68
CA GLU A 123 -22.91 -7.46 1.54
C GLU A 123 -22.91 -5.99 2.00
N ASP A 124 -23.61 -5.67 3.09
CA ASP A 124 -23.67 -4.32 3.66
C ASP A 124 -22.30 -3.87 4.23
N LEU A 125 -21.53 -4.82 4.79
CA LEU A 125 -20.18 -4.56 5.30
C LEU A 125 -19.18 -4.34 4.15
N GLU A 126 -19.31 -5.10 3.07
CA GLU A 126 -18.50 -4.95 1.85
C GLU A 126 -18.76 -3.58 1.20
N GLU A 127 -20.02 -3.13 1.12
CA GLU A 127 -20.36 -1.80 0.59
C GLU A 127 -19.72 -0.66 1.41
N ILE A 128 -19.71 -0.77 2.74
CA ILE A 128 -19.07 0.22 3.62
C ILE A 128 -17.55 0.22 3.43
N GLU A 129 -16.93 -0.95 3.33
CA GLU A 129 -15.50 -1.06 3.08
C GLU A 129 -15.12 -0.49 1.70
N ASP A 130 -15.93 -0.73 0.68
CA ASP A 130 -15.75 -0.15 -0.65
C ASP A 130 -15.91 1.37 -0.64
N LYS A 131 -16.93 1.92 0.03
CA LYS A 131 -17.09 3.38 0.20
C LYS A 131 -15.85 4.00 0.87
N LYS A 132 -15.33 3.36 1.92
CA LYS A 132 -14.10 3.78 2.58
C LYS A 132 -12.91 3.76 1.61
N ASN A 133 -12.74 2.69 0.86
CA ASN A 133 -11.65 2.54 -0.10
C ASN A 133 -11.75 3.56 -1.24
N ILE A 134 -12.97 3.85 -1.71
CA ILE A 134 -13.26 4.90 -2.70
C ILE A 134 -12.85 6.27 -2.18
N LYS A 135 -13.31 6.67 -0.99
CA LYS A 135 -12.97 7.97 -0.41
C LYS A 135 -11.47 8.13 -0.18
N LEU A 136 -10.83 7.13 0.43
CA LEU A 136 -9.38 7.16 0.69
C LEU A 136 -8.56 7.20 -0.61
N SER A 137 -8.89 6.35 -1.59
CA SER A 137 -8.19 6.34 -2.88
C SER A 137 -8.40 7.64 -3.66
N THR A 138 -9.60 8.23 -3.57
CA THR A 138 -9.93 9.48 -4.26
C THR A 138 -9.10 10.63 -3.70
N ILE A 139 -9.07 10.81 -2.38
CA ILE A 139 -8.34 11.93 -1.77
C ILE A 139 -6.82 11.81 -1.95
N GLU A 140 -6.28 10.59 -1.97
CA GLU A 140 -4.87 10.35 -2.31
C GLU A 140 -4.54 10.75 -3.75
N VAL A 141 -5.40 10.37 -4.71
CA VAL A 141 -5.21 10.72 -6.12
C VAL A 141 -5.38 12.23 -6.34
N GLU A 142 -6.33 12.87 -5.66
CA GLU A 142 -6.48 14.33 -5.70
C GLU A 142 -5.24 15.05 -5.15
N ALA A 143 -4.66 14.57 -4.05
CA ALA A 143 -3.42 15.12 -3.51
C ALA A 143 -2.26 14.95 -4.50
N ALA A 144 -2.21 13.82 -5.22
CA ALA A 144 -1.22 13.60 -6.27
C ALA A 144 -1.42 14.56 -7.46
N ILE A 145 -2.66 14.77 -7.92
CA ILE A 145 -2.98 15.71 -9.02
C ILE A 145 -2.56 17.13 -8.65
N GLU A 146 -2.94 17.61 -7.46
CA GLU A 146 -2.57 18.96 -7.03
C GLU A 146 -1.05 19.09 -6.82
N ALA A 147 -0.38 18.03 -6.38
CA ALA A 147 1.08 17.99 -6.30
C ALA A 147 1.76 18.07 -7.68
N VAL A 148 1.18 17.49 -8.74
CA VAL A 148 1.68 17.65 -10.11
C VAL A 148 1.67 19.13 -10.52
N GLU A 149 0.57 19.83 -10.29
CA GLU A 149 0.46 21.25 -10.65
C GLU A 149 1.37 22.14 -9.82
N ARG A 150 1.41 21.90 -8.50
CA ARG A 150 2.14 22.75 -7.56
C ARG A 150 3.66 22.53 -7.62
N PHE A 151 4.09 21.27 -7.64
CA PHE A 151 5.51 20.93 -7.45
C PHE A 151 6.22 20.51 -8.74
N LYS A 152 5.48 20.08 -9.77
CA LYS A 152 6.02 19.59 -11.05
C LYS A 152 7.17 18.60 -10.85
N PRO A 153 6.93 17.52 -10.08
CA PRO A 153 7.99 16.59 -9.70
C PRO A 153 8.49 15.79 -10.89
N TYR A 154 9.68 15.23 -10.77
CA TYR A 154 10.18 14.23 -11.70
C TYR A 154 9.44 12.89 -11.56
N ALA A 155 9.10 12.50 -10.32
CA ALA A 155 8.35 11.29 -10.04
C ALA A 155 7.43 11.44 -8.83
N ILE A 156 6.33 10.70 -8.84
CA ILE A 156 5.40 10.56 -7.72
C ILE A 156 5.45 9.11 -7.24
N LEU A 157 5.72 8.95 -5.95
CA LEU A 157 5.68 7.68 -5.25
C LEU A 157 4.36 7.60 -4.48
N MET A 158 3.43 6.75 -4.93
CA MET A 158 2.17 6.46 -4.26
C MET A 158 2.38 5.30 -3.27
N ASP A 159 1.89 5.40 -2.04
CA ASP A 159 1.94 4.29 -1.08
C ASP A 159 0.82 3.26 -1.32
N GLY A 160 1.08 2.36 -2.26
CA GLY A 160 0.14 1.33 -2.67
C GLY A 160 0.35 0.91 -4.11
N GLY A 161 -0.34 -0.15 -4.53
CA GLY A 161 -0.31 -0.56 -5.94
C GLY A 161 -1.24 0.30 -6.77
N LEU A 162 -0.76 0.77 -7.93
CA LEU A 162 -1.50 1.73 -8.77
C LEU A 162 -2.89 1.20 -9.20
N ILE A 163 -3.03 -0.11 -9.37
CA ILE A 163 -4.31 -0.75 -9.75
C ILE A 163 -5.46 -0.41 -8.79
N ARG A 164 -5.19 -0.16 -7.51
CA ARG A 164 -6.24 0.17 -6.53
C ARG A 164 -6.94 1.49 -6.88
N TYR A 165 -6.20 2.44 -7.44
CA TYR A 165 -6.74 3.72 -7.85
C TYR A 165 -7.63 3.59 -9.08
N ASN A 166 -7.31 2.67 -9.99
CA ASN A 166 -8.19 2.34 -11.11
C ASN A 166 -9.51 1.70 -10.64
N ILE A 167 -9.46 0.89 -9.59
CA ILE A 167 -10.64 0.22 -9.02
C ILE A 167 -11.51 1.23 -8.25
N TYR A 168 -10.92 1.98 -7.34
CA TYR A 168 -11.65 2.77 -6.34
C TYR A 168 -11.78 4.26 -6.65
N ALA A 169 -10.97 4.80 -7.57
CA ALA A 169 -10.94 6.22 -7.89
C ALA A 169 -10.82 6.47 -9.40
N LYS A 170 -11.43 5.61 -10.22
CA LYS A 170 -11.20 5.51 -11.68
C LYS A 170 -11.11 6.86 -12.42
N ALA A 171 -12.13 7.71 -12.28
CA ALA A 171 -12.16 8.99 -13.01
C ALA A 171 -10.99 9.91 -12.64
N LYS A 172 -10.68 10.03 -11.34
CA LYS A 172 -9.54 10.80 -10.84
C LYS A 172 -8.21 10.14 -11.19
N TRP A 173 -8.16 8.82 -11.18
CA TRP A 173 -6.98 8.07 -11.57
C TRP A 173 -6.64 8.28 -13.06
N GLU A 174 -7.64 8.24 -13.94
CA GLU A 174 -7.47 8.54 -15.36
C GLU A 174 -6.98 9.98 -15.58
N GLU A 175 -7.49 10.95 -14.81
CA GLU A 175 -7.00 12.34 -14.80
C GLU A 175 -5.51 12.41 -14.41
N LEU A 176 -5.13 11.83 -13.27
CA LEU A 176 -3.73 11.80 -12.81
C LEU A 176 -2.80 11.13 -13.83
N ARG A 177 -3.21 9.98 -14.37
CA ARG A 177 -2.47 9.23 -15.38
C ARG A 177 -2.20 10.11 -16.59
N THR A 178 -3.24 10.75 -17.13
CA THR A 178 -3.16 11.59 -18.33
C THR A 178 -2.18 12.74 -18.12
N ILE A 179 -2.34 13.47 -17.02
CA ILE A 179 -1.49 14.64 -16.73
C ILE A 179 -0.03 14.19 -16.52
N CYS A 180 0.22 13.05 -15.88
CA CYS A 180 1.58 12.55 -15.67
C CYS A 180 2.24 12.07 -16.97
N GLU A 181 1.49 11.38 -17.85
CA GLU A 181 1.97 10.96 -19.17
C GLU A 181 2.28 12.18 -20.05
N GLU A 182 1.41 13.20 -20.07
CA GLU A 182 1.61 14.45 -20.83
C GLU A 182 2.79 15.28 -20.34
N LYS A 183 3.05 15.29 -19.02
CA LYS A 183 4.12 16.08 -18.39
C LYS A 183 5.41 15.31 -18.16
N ASP A 184 5.51 14.07 -18.63
CA ASP A 184 6.67 13.18 -18.42
C ASP A 184 7.03 13.00 -16.93
N ILE A 185 6.00 12.87 -16.08
CA ILE A 185 6.13 12.63 -14.64
C ILE A 185 5.94 11.14 -14.39
N ILE A 186 6.93 10.50 -13.76
CA ILE A 186 6.88 9.05 -13.55
C ILE A 186 5.97 8.72 -12.36
N LEU A 187 4.94 7.90 -12.58
CA LEU A 187 4.04 7.42 -11.53
C LEU A 187 4.50 6.04 -11.06
N VAL A 188 4.76 5.92 -9.75
CA VAL A 188 5.25 4.66 -9.16
C VAL A 188 4.39 4.30 -7.96
N GLY A 189 3.80 3.12 -7.96
CA GLY A 189 3.22 2.53 -6.77
C GLY A 189 4.25 1.72 -5.99
N VAL A 190 4.35 1.96 -4.69
CA VAL A 190 5.23 1.23 -3.77
C VAL A 190 4.37 0.38 -2.85
N ILE A 191 4.48 -0.95 -2.98
CA ILE A 191 3.58 -1.89 -2.31
C ILE A 191 4.30 -2.52 -1.12
N LYS A 192 3.93 -2.08 0.09
CA LYS A 192 4.48 -2.58 1.37
C LYS A 192 4.09 -4.04 1.64
N ASP A 193 2.83 -4.40 1.40
CA ASP A 193 2.27 -5.73 1.65
C ASP A 193 1.79 -6.37 0.35
N ILE A 194 2.58 -7.31 -0.16
CA ILE A 194 2.30 -8.01 -1.41
C ILE A 194 1.30 -9.13 -1.12
N LYS A 195 0.09 -8.98 -1.68
CA LYS A 195 -1.01 -9.96 -1.59
C LYS A 195 -1.23 -10.73 -2.90
N THR A 196 -0.33 -10.57 -3.87
CA THR A 196 -0.40 -11.31 -5.14
C THR A 196 0.13 -12.73 -4.97
N SER A 197 -0.27 -13.61 -5.89
CA SER A 197 0.09 -15.04 -5.93
C SER A 197 0.66 -15.45 -7.28
N ILE A 198 1.32 -14.54 -8.02
CA ILE A 198 1.77 -14.78 -9.40
C ILE A 198 2.72 -15.98 -9.48
N ILE A 199 3.69 -16.05 -8.58
CA ILE A 199 4.68 -17.13 -8.50
C ILE A 199 3.99 -18.41 -8.02
N GLY A 200 3.13 -18.31 -7.00
CA GLY A 200 2.39 -19.46 -6.45
C GLY A 200 1.46 -20.11 -7.47
N ASP A 201 0.73 -19.30 -8.24
CA ASP A 201 -0.16 -19.77 -9.31
C ASP A 201 0.62 -20.51 -10.40
N ARG A 202 1.77 -19.96 -10.82
CA ARG A 202 2.64 -20.59 -11.82
C ARG A 202 3.30 -21.87 -11.32
N LEU A 203 3.69 -21.92 -10.05
CA LEU A 203 4.22 -23.14 -9.43
C LEU A 203 3.17 -24.26 -9.46
N ARG A 204 1.92 -23.97 -9.12
CA ARG A 204 0.82 -24.93 -9.20
C ARG A 204 0.53 -25.39 -10.63
N GLU A 205 0.60 -24.48 -11.60
CA GLU A 205 0.42 -24.83 -13.02
C GLU A 205 1.52 -25.78 -13.54
N LYS A 206 2.78 -25.60 -13.11
CA LYS A 206 3.92 -26.41 -13.56
C LYS A 206 4.07 -27.73 -12.78
N TYR A 207 3.67 -27.74 -11.51
CA TYR A 207 3.86 -28.89 -10.60
C TYR A 207 2.52 -29.30 -9.97
N GLU A 208 1.91 -30.36 -10.52
CA GLU A 208 0.62 -30.92 -10.04
C GLU A 208 0.62 -31.33 -8.56
N ALA A 209 1.79 -31.60 -7.97
CA ALA A 209 1.94 -31.94 -6.56
C ALA A 209 1.69 -30.76 -5.59
N ILE A 210 1.63 -29.52 -6.10
CA ILE A 210 1.43 -28.31 -5.31
C ILE A 210 -0.06 -27.93 -5.33
N ASP A 211 -0.83 -28.37 -4.34
CA ASP A 211 -2.28 -28.06 -4.23
C ASP A 211 -2.58 -26.78 -3.43
N ALA A 212 -1.56 -26.14 -2.87
CA ALA A 212 -1.71 -24.94 -2.05
C ALA A 212 -1.43 -23.65 -2.83
N SER A 213 -2.25 -22.62 -2.59
CA SER A 213 -1.98 -21.26 -3.07
C SER A 213 -1.12 -20.50 -2.06
N PHE A 214 -0.04 -19.90 -2.56
CA PHE A 214 0.93 -19.15 -1.77
C PHE A 214 1.03 -17.72 -2.26
N TYR A 215 1.18 -16.78 -1.34
CA TYR A 215 1.45 -15.39 -1.70
C TYR A 215 2.91 -15.22 -2.10
N ASP A 216 3.16 -14.32 -3.06
CA ASP A 216 4.49 -14.03 -3.56
C ASP A 216 5.44 -13.57 -2.44
N ARG A 217 4.91 -12.84 -1.45
CA ARG A 217 5.66 -12.44 -0.25
C ARG A 217 6.20 -13.62 0.55
N GLU A 218 5.42 -14.69 0.66
CA GLU A 218 5.79 -15.89 1.40
C GLU A 218 6.88 -16.66 0.65
N LEU A 219 6.69 -16.83 -0.67
CA LEU A 219 7.64 -17.53 -1.53
C LEU A 219 8.98 -16.80 -1.63
N LEU A 220 8.98 -15.46 -1.69
CA LEU A 220 10.19 -14.64 -1.86
C LEU A 220 10.94 -14.36 -0.55
N PHE A 221 10.40 -14.75 0.60
CA PHE A 221 11.00 -14.46 1.91
C PHE A 221 12.42 -15.06 2.01
N GLY A 222 13.43 -14.19 2.06
CA GLY A 222 14.84 -14.55 2.13
C GLY A 222 15.45 -15.10 0.83
N LYS A 223 14.73 -15.05 -0.30
CA LYS A 223 15.17 -15.66 -1.57
C LYS A 223 15.95 -14.70 -2.48
N LEU A 224 15.59 -13.42 -2.47
CA LEU A 224 16.36 -12.37 -3.15
C LEU A 224 17.53 -11.90 -2.29
N GLN A 225 18.64 -11.54 -2.91
CA GLN A 225 19.76 -10.83 -2.28
C GLN A 225 19.44 -9.34 -2.14
N TYR A 226 20.16 -8.66 -1.25
CA TYR A 226 20.03 -7.21 -1.12
C TYR A 226 20.33 -6.51 -2.46
N GLY A 227 19.43 -5.63 -2.89
CA GLY A 227 19.55 -4.94 -4.18
C GLY A 227 19.08 -5.75 -5.39
N GLU A 228 18.60 -6.99 -5.21
CA GLU A 228 17.99 -7.73 -6.32
C GLU A 228 16.54 -7.31 -6.55
N MET A 229 16.15 -7.33 -7.81
CA MET A 229 14.79 -7.10 -8.29
C MET A 229 14.37 -8.19 -9.29
N ILE A 230 13.10 -8.57 -9.25
CA ILE A 230 12.42 -9.33 -10.30
C ILE A 230 11.58 -8.33 -11.09
N ILE A 231 11.80 -8.23 -12.40
CA ILE A 231 10.87 -7.53 -13.32
C ILE A 231 9.93 -8.58 -13.89
N ILE A 232 8.63 -8.48 -13.59
CA ILE A 232 7.64 -9.48 -13.97
C ILE A 232 7.34 -9.36 -15.47
N ASN A 233 7.36 -10.49 -16.18
CA ASN A 233 7.04 -10.53 -17.60
C ASN A 233 5.56 -10.17 -17.84
N GLU A 234 5.27 -9.41 -18.89
CA GLU A 234 3.91 -8.97 -19.25
C GLU A 234 2.92 -10.14 -19.38
N MET A 235 3.37 -11.29 -19.92
CA MET A 235 2.54 -12.48 -20.14
C MET A 235 2.00 -13.13 -18.85
N VAL A 236 2.66 -12.93 -17.71
CA VAL A 236 2.25 -13.50 -16.42
C VAL A 236 1.75 -12.44 -15.45
N ASN A 237 1.95 -11.17 -15.78
CA ASN A 237 1.50 -10.05 -14.99
C ASN A 237 0.00 -9.86 -15.16
N LYS A 238 -0.81 -10.26 -14.18
CA LYS A 238 -2.26 -10.01 -14.17
C LYS A 238 -2.61 -8.52 -14.29
N LYS A 239 -1.70 -7.62 -13.88
CA LYS A 239 -1.86 -6.16 -14.02
C LYS A 239 -1.45 -5.63 -15.39
N GLY A 240 -0.76 -6.41 -16.22
CA GLY A 240 -0.37 -6.01 -17.58
C GLY A 240 -1.59 -5.77 -18.48
N ILE A 241 -2.67 -6.55 -18.29
CA ILE A 241 -3.95 -6.31 -18.98
C ILE A 241 -4.55 -4.95 -18.60
N GLU A 242 -4.30 -4.51 -17.38
CA GLU A 242 -4.78 -3.24 -16.83
C GLU A 242 -3.82 -2.06 -17.12
N GLY A 243 -2.75 -2.29 -17.89
CA GLY A 243 -1.81 -1.26 -18.32
C GLY A 243 -0.67 -0.95 -17.33
N TYR A 244 -0.27 -1.93 -16.51
CA TYR A 244 0.82 -1.76 -15.53
C TYR A 244 1.96 -2.75 -15.70
N SER A 245 3.17 -2.25 -15.55
CA SER A 245 4.39 -3.04 -15.41
C SER A 245 4.73 -3.16 -13.93
N SER A 246 5.18 -4.33 -13.49
CA SER A 246 5.36 -4.62 -12.06
C SER A 246 6.64 -5.39 -11.77
N GLY A 247 7.09 -5.29 -10.52
CA GLY A 247 8.26 -6.02 -10.05
C GLY A 247 8.28 -6.20 -8.53
N PHE A 248 9.22 -7.01 -8.08
CA PHE A 248 9.53 -7.21 -6.67
C PHE A 248 10.97 -6.78 -6.41
N ILE A 249 11.24 -6.05 -5.34
CA ILE A 249 12.60 -5.62 -4.99
C ILE A 249 12.90 -5.91 -3.51
N ARG A 250 14.11 -6.40 -3.23
CA ARG A 250 14.67 -6.45 -1.88
C ARG A 250 15.55 -5.22 -1.64
N SER A 251 14.91 -4.14 -1.21
CA SER A 251 15.51 -2.81 -1.01
C SER A 251 16.21 -2.61 0.34
N SER A 252 16.11 -3.58 1.26
CA SER A 252 16.73 -3.55 2.60
C SER A 252 17.33 -4.92 2.96
N LEU A 253 18.02 -4.99 4.10
CA LEU A 253 18.55 -6.24 4.64
C LEU A 253 17.45 -7.13 5.24
N ALA A 254 16.23 -6.61 5.43
CA ALA A 254 15.09 -7.45 5.81
C ALA A 254 14.90 -8.59 4.79
N PRO A 255 14.48 -9.79 5.22
CA PRO A 255 14.24 -10.92 4.31
C PRO A 255 13.02 -10.72 3.41
N THR A 256 12.18 -9.72 3.71
CA THR A 256 10.99 -9.38 2.92
C THR A 256 11.33 -8.59 1.67
N VAL A 257 10.48 -8.72 0.65
CA VAL A 257 10.50 -7.90 -0.55
C VAL A 257 9.33 -6.91 -0.54
N ILE A 258 9.44 -5.84 -1.32
CA ILE A 258 8.34 -4.91 -1.60
C ILE A 258 7.96 -5.00 -3.07
N GLY A 259 6.72 -4.67 -3.40
CA GLY A 259 6.27 -4.56 -4.78
C GLY A 259 6.51 -3.16 -5.32
N ILE A 260 6.73 -3.07 -6.62
CA ILE A 260 6.73 -1.82 -7.38
C ILE A 260 5.82 -2.01 -8.59
N ASP A 261 4.98 -1.02 -8.89
CA ASP A 261 4.30 -0.94 -10.17
C ASP A 261 4.40 0.46 -10.79
N ILE A 262 4.32 0.50 -12.11
CA ILE A 262 4.43 1.70 -12.96
C ILE A 262 3.45 1.55 -14.14
N LEU A 263 3.11 2.65 -14.79
CA LEU A 263 2.34 2.61 -16.03
C LEU A 263 3.13 1.89 -17.15
N ASP A 264 2.45 1.13 -18.00
CA ASP A 264 3.08 0.45 -19.14
C ASP A 264 3.72 1.42 -20.14
N SER A 265 3.14 2.62 -20.29
CA SER A 265 3.71 3.72 -21.07
C SER A 265 5.07 4.18 -20.54
N GLN A 266 5.36 3.91 -19.27
CA GLN A 266 6.57 4.31 -18.56
C GLN A 266 7.45 3.10 -18.16
N LYS A 267 7.17 1.90 -18.71
CA LYS A 267 7.83 0.65 -18.30
C LYS A 267 9.36 0.65 -18.40
N THR A 268 9.91 1.43 -19.32
CA THR A 268 11.36 1.61 -19.49
C THR A 268 12.03 2.24 -18.27
N SER A 269 11.26 2.97 -17.45
CA SER A 269 11.73 3.65 -16.25
C SER A 269 11.68 2.77 -14.99
N ILE A 270 11.10 1.56 -15.05
CA ILE A 270 10.89 0.73 -13.85
C ILE A 270 12.19 0.41 -13.11
N GLU A 271 13.27 0.14 -13.85
CA GLU A 271 14.59 -0.17 -13.28
C GLU A 271 15.21 1.08 -12.63
N GLU A 272 15.08 2.25 -13.27
CA GLU A 272 15.54 3.52 -12.70
C GLU A 272 14.80 3.85 -11.40
N MET A 273 13.48 3.68 -11.38
CA MET A 273 12.65 3.90 -10.19
C MET A 273 12.97 2.89 -9.08
N ALA A 274 13.24 1.64 -9.43
CA ALA A 274 13.68 0.63 -8.47
C ALA A 274 15.05 0.98 -7.84
N ARG A 275 15.99 1.51 -8.64
CA ARG A 275 17.28 2.02 -8.14
C ARG A 275 17.09 3.23 -7.23
N LEU A 276 16.15 4.12 -7.56
CA LEU A 276 15.78 5.26 -6.71
C LEU A 276 15.22 4.79 -5.36
N ILE A 277 14.27 3.85 -5.36
CA ILE A 277 13.72 3.21 -4.16
C ILE A 277 14.83 2.58 -3.32
N LEU A 278 15.71 1.78 -3.92
CA LEU A 278 16.86 1.16 -3.24
C LEU A 278 17.79 2.20 -2.60
N THR A 279 17.97 3.35 -3.26
CA THR A 279 18.82 4.43 -2.77
C THR A 279 18.21 5.15 -1.58
N LEU A 280 16.89 5.36 -1.60
CA LEU A 280 16.14 6.05 -0.55
C LEU A 280 15.75 5.14 0.63
N THR A 281 15.93 3.83 0.51
CA THR A 281 15.60 2.86 1.55
C THR A 281 16.77 2.68 2.51
N PRO A 282 16.59 2.94 3.83
CA PRO A 282 17.60 2.60 4.81
C PRO A 282 17.81 1.08 4.88
N GLN A 283 19.06 0.62 4.91
CA GLN A 283 19.37 -0.82 4.85
C GLN A 283 18.78 -1.63 6.00
N THR A 284 18.64 -1.04 7.18
CA THR A 284 18.07 -1.68 8.37
C THR A 284 16.57 -1.43 8.52
N SER A 285 15.91 -0.85 7.53
CA SER A 285 14.46 -0.67 7.54
C SER A 285 13.72 -1.94 7.11
N ARG A 286 12.40 -1.83 7.06
CA ARG A 286 11.45 -2.83 6.55
C ARG A 286 11.36 -2.87 5.01
N GLY A 287 12.25 -2.18 4.30
CA GLY A 287 12.27 -2.13 2.83
C GLY A 287 11.55 -0.94 2.21
N ILE A 288 11.00 -0.03 3.03
CA ILE A 288 10.26 1.13 2.52
C ILE A 288 11.23 2.33 2.36
N PRO A 289 11.12 3.11 1.27
CA PRO A 289 11.82 4.38 1.13
C PRO A 289 11.57 5.30 2.32
N LEU A 290 12.63 5.91 2.86
CA LEU A 290 12.53 6.83 4.00
C LEU A 290 11.50 7.94 3.77
N TRP A 291 11.42 8.44 2.54
CA TRP A 291 10.50 9.51 2.18
C TRP A 291 9.04 9.10 2.33
N LEU A 292 8.68 7.88 1.93
CA LEU A 292 7.32 7.35 2.13
C LEU A 292 7.03 7.06 3.59
N ASP A 293 8.00 6.55 4.36
CA ASP A 293 7.83 6.37 5.81
C ASP A 293 7.60 7.72 6.54
N MET A 294 8.18 8.82 6.05
CA MET A 294 7.90 10.16 6.58
C MET A 294 6.47 10.61 6.25
N VAL A 295 6.02 10.40 5.02
CA VAL A 295 4.66 10.74 4.58
C VAL A 295 3.61 9.94 5.37
N ASP A 296 3.77 8.61 5.46
CA ASP A 296 2.91 7.69 6.25
C ASP A 296 2.77 8.16 7.70
N LYS A 297 3.89 8.55 8.32
CA LYS A 297 3.89 9.02 9.71
C LYS A 297 3.18 10.36 9.87
N GLU A 298 3.38 11.30 8.94
CA GLU A 298 2.83 12.65 9.01
C GLU A 298 1.34 12.72 8.65
N VAL A 299 0.88 11.87 7.73
CA VAL A 299 -0.54 11.86 7.30
C VAL A 299 -1.47 11.25 8.35
N LYS A 300 -0.93 10.45 9.27
CA LYS A 300 -1.70 9.62 10.20
C LYS A 300 -2.68 10.41 11.08
N ILE A 301 -3.97 10.10 10.95
CA ILE A 301 -5.02 10.55 11.87
C ILE A 301 -5.06 9.59 13.07
N SER A 302 -4.40 9.95 14.17
CA SER A 302 -4.46 9.14 15.40
C SER A 302 -5.80 9.27 16.14
N ASP A 303 -6.13 8.31 17.00
CA ASP A 303 -7.36 8.35 17.82
C ASP A 303 -7.41 9.60 18.70
N ALA A 304 -6.25 10.04 19.21
CA ALA A 304 -6.14 11.27 19.98
C ALA A 304 -6.45 12.53 19.14
N ILE A 305 -5.99 12.56 17.88
CA ILE A 305 -6.33 13.64 16.94
C ILE A 305 -7.83 13.61 16.65
N MET A 306 -8.38 12.44 16.30
CA MET A 306 -9.79 12.28 15.98
C MET A 306 -10.67 12.74 17.15
N LYS A 307 -10.40 12.24 18.35
CA LYS A 307 -11.11 12.64 19.57
C LYS A 307 -11.01 14.15 19.81
N GLY A 308 -9.81 14.72 19.72
CA GLY A 308 -9.60 16.16 19.93
C GLY A 308 -10.32 17.04 18.90
N LEU A 309 -10.42 16.61 17.63
CA LEU A 309 -11.19 17.30 16.61
C LEU A 309 -12.68 17.27 16.93
N MET A 310 -13.21 16.09 17.27
CA MET A 310 -14.63 15.93 17.58
C MET A 310 -15.05 16.73 18.81
N GLU A 311 -14.28 16.65 19.90
CA GLU A 311 -14.58 17.37 21.15
C GLU A 311 -14.50 18.90 20.99
N ARG A 312 -13.62 19.38 20.11
CA ARG A 312 -13.37 20.83 19.95
C ARG A 312 -14.30 21.49 18.93
N TYR A 313 -14.62 20.80 17.84
CA TYR A 313 -15.30 21.40 16.70
C TYR A 313 -16.73 20.92 16.50
N MET A 314 -17.16 19.81 17.12
CA MET A 314 -18.54 19.35 17.06
C MET A 314 -19.38 19.92 18.21
N ASP A 315 -20.67 20.14 17.96
CA ASP A 315 -21.62 20.38 19.06
C ASP A 315 -21.61 19.21 20.03
N ARG A 316 -21.45 19.51 21.32
CA ARG A 316 -21.32 18.49 22.38
C ARG A 316 -22.57 17.61 22.47
N GLY A 317 -23.76 18.19 22.31
CA GLY A 317 -25.02 17.46 22.38
C GLY A 317 -25.17 16.47 21.22
N LEU A 318 -24.73 16.84 20.02
CA LEU A 318 -24.68 15.94 18.86
C LEU A 318 -23.61 14.85 19.05
N TYR A 319 -22.42 15.23 19.50
CA TYR A 319 -21.31 14.29 19.68
C TYR A 319 -21.65 13.19 20.69
N GLU A 320 -22.11 13.57 21.89
CA GLU A 320 -22.51 12.63 22.94
C GLU A 320 -23.70 11.75 22.53
N ARG A 321 -24.65 12.31 21.76
CA ARG A 321 -25.86 11.59 21.33
C ARG A 321 -25.59 10.55 20.25
N PHE A 322 -24.72 10.87 19.30
CA PHE A 322 -24.59 10.08 18.07
C PHE A 322 -23.29 9.31 17.94
N PHE A 323 -22.23 9.66 18.66
CA PHE A 323 -20.90 9.07 18.41
C PHE A 323 -20.17 8.58 19.66
N ILE A 324 -20.72 8.76 20.86
CA ILE A 324 -20.16 8.16 22.08
C ILE A 324 -20.96 6.91 22.42
N SER A 325 -20.32 5.74 22.36
CA SER A 325 -20.97 4.50 22.78
C SER A 325 -20.92 4.32 24.29
N GLU A 326 -21.83 3.52 24.86
CA GLU A 326 -21.79 3.13 26.28
C GLU A 326 -20.53 2.33 26.65
N ARG A 327 -19.81 1.77 25.66
CA ARG A 327 -18.51 1.12 25.90
C ARG A 327 -17.40 2.14 26.09
N ASP A 328 -17.45 3.25 25.36
CA ASP A 328 -16.45 4.32 25.46
C ASP A 328 -16.54 5.09 26.78
N LYS A 329 -17.65 4.95 27.51
CA LYS A 329 -17.87 5.53 28.85
C LYS A 329 -17.31 4.67 30.00
N ARG A 330 -16.78 3.48 29.72
CA ARG A 330 -16.35 2.51 30.76
C ARG A 330 -14.93 2.73 31.28
N ASP A 331 -14.18 3.65 30.69
CA ASP A 331 -12.80 3.97 31.06
C ASP A 331 -12.68 5.29 31.82
#